data_AF-A0A8S8XLW6-F1
#
_entry.id   AF-A0A8S8XLW6-F1
#
_cell.length_a   1.000
_cell.length_b   1.000
_cell.length_c   1.000
_cell.angle_alpha   90.00
_cell.angle_beta   90.00
_cell.angle_gamma   90.00
#
_symmetry.space_group_name_H-M   'P 1'
#
loop_
_entity.id
_entity.type
_entity.pdbx_description
1 polymer ?
#
loop_
_entity_poly.entity_id
_entity_poly.type
_entity_poly.pdbx_seq_one_letter_code
_entity_poly.pdbx_strand_id
1 'polypeptide(L)' 'MPDRPHALSQEWRNLTFMHWEVEPSNLEPYIPDELEIDLFEGKAYVGTIPFQMKNVRPRLLPAVPGKF' A
#
# COMPACT_ATOMS: atom_id res chain seq x y z
N MET A 1 -5.11 17.22 7.32
CA MET A 1 -4.02 17.08 6.33
C MET A 1 -2.77 17.69 6.93
N PRO A 2 -1.56 17.21 6.63
CA PRO A 2 -0.33 17.82 7.17
C PRO A 2 -0.19 19.26 6.68
N ASP A 3 0.29 20.17 7.53
CA ASP A 3 0.54 21.58 7.16
C ASP A 3 1.80 21.78 6.31
N ARG A 4 2.54 20.70 6.04
CA ARG A 4 3.77 20.70 5.26
C ARG A 4 3.54 20.19 3.84
N PRO A 5 4.26 20.71 2.82
CA PRO A 5 4.22 20.16 1.48
C PRO A 5 4.63 18.67 1.43
N HIS A 6 4.12 17.94 0.44
CA HIS A 6 4.56 16.56 0.18
C HIS A 6 6.05 16.51 -0.19
N ALA A 7 6.73 15.43 0.16
CA ALA A 7 8.14 15.25 -0.20
C ALA A 7 8.32 14.56 -1.56
N LEU A 8 7.40 13.67 -1.94
CA LEU A 8 7.45 12.82 -3.13
C LEU A 8 6.20 12.98 -3.97
N SER A 9 6.37 12.97 -5.29
CA SER A 9 5.30 12.84 -6.28
C SER A 9 5.48 11.50 -6.98
N GLN A 10 4.39 10.74 -7.11
CA GLN A 10 4.37 9.43 -7.74
C GLN A 10 3.01 9.20 -8.40
N GLU A 11 3.02 8.41 -9.46
CA GLU A 11 1.80 7.94 -10.12
C GLU A 11 1.71 6.43 -9.95
N TRP A 12 0.56 5.95 -9.49
CA TRP A 12 0.25 4.54 -9.48
C TRP A 12 -0.68 4.26 -10.66
N ARG A 13 -0.26 3.38 -11.56
CA ARG A 13 -0.98 3.05 -12.79
C ARG A 13 -1.35 1.58 -12.80
N ASN A 14 -2.47 1.26 -13.48
CA ASN A 14 -2.96 -0.11 -13.65
C ASN A 14 -3.14 -0.86 -12.32
N LEU A 15 -3.78 -0.21 -11.34
CA LEU A 15 -4.03 -0.81 -10.03
C LEU A 15 -5.08 -1.93 -10.16
N THR A 16 -4.74 -3.12 -9.69
CA THR A 16 -5.69 -4.21 -9.51
C THR A 16 -5.76 -4.54 -8.04
N PHE A 17 -6.97 -4.72 -7.49
CA PHE A 17 -7.17 -5.09 -6.10
C PHE A 17 -7.72 -6.51 -6.05
N MET A 18 -7.04 -7.38 -5.31
CA MET A 18 -7.47 -8.75 -5.09
C MET A 18 -7.42 -9.02 -3.60
N HIS A 19 -8.55 -9.47 -3.03
CA HIS A 19 -8.67 -9.73 -1.60
C HIS A 19 -9.25 -11.11 -1.40
N TRP A 20 -8.71 -11.84 -0.43
CA TRP A 20 -9.22 -13.13 0.00
C TRP A 20 -9.48 -13.09 1.49
N GLU A 21 -10.66 -13.55 1.88
CA GLU A 21 -10.99 -13.80 3.26
C GLU A 21 -10.07 -14.90 3.81
N VAL A 22 -9.56 -14.70 5.01
CA VAL A 22 -8.71 -15.64 5.71
C VAL A 22 -9.13 -15.73 7.17
N GLU A 23 -8.94 -16.90 7.78
CA GLU A 23 -9.10 -17.04 9.23
C GLU A 23 -8.08 -16.14 9.95
N PRO A 24 -8.51 -15.31 10.93
CA PRO A 24 -7.61 -14.41 11.65
C PRO A 24 -6.43 -15.13 12.30
N SER A 25 -6.64 -16.34 12.82
CA SER A 25 -5.61 -17.16 13.45
C SER A 25 -4.45 -17.51 12.52
N ASN A 26 -4.66 -17.52 11.20
CA ASN A 26 -3.59 -17.72 10.22
C ASN A 26 -2.68 -16.49 10.09
N LEU A 27 -3.15 -15.31 10.49
CA LEU A 27 -2.40 -14.05 10.42
C LEU A 27 -1.64 -13.75 11.71
N GLU A 28 -2.15 -14.18 12.88
CA GLU A 28 -1.58 -13.91 14.20
C GLU A 28 -0.04 -14.05 14.27
N PRO A 29 0.61 -15.10 13.70
CA PRO A 29 2.06 -15.26 13.79
C PRO A 29 2.88 -14.17 13.07
N TYR A 30 2.25 -13.39 12.20
CA TYR A 30 2.89 -12.35 11.39
C TYR A 30 2.60 -10.94 11.90
N ILE A 31 1.74 -10.80 12.92
CA ILE A 31 1.38 -9.52 13.50
C ILE A 31 2.26 -9.27 14.74
N PRO A 32 2.91 -8.10 14.84
CA PRO A 32 3.62 -7.70 16.06
C PRO A 32 2.69 -7.67 17.28
N ASP A 33 3.22 -7.98 18.47
CA ASP A 33 2.45 -8.05 19.72
C ASP A 33 1.73 -6.74 20.09
N GLU A 34 2.22 -5.60 19.61
CA GLU A 34 1.61 -4.29 19.84
C GLU A 34 0.44 -3.96 18.89
N LEU A 35 0.12 -4.84 17.95
CA LEU A 35 -0.91 -4.65 16.93
C LEU A 35 -1.97 -5.74 16.98
N GLU A 36 -3.19 -5.38 16.60
CA GLU A 36 -4.32 -6.29 16.47
C GLU A 36 -4.73 -6.44 15.00
N ILE A 37 -5.30 -7.60 14.64
CA ILE A 37 -5.83 -7.82 13.30
C ILE A 37 -7.11 -7.00 13.14
N ASP A 38 -7.14 -6.12 12.13
CA ASP A 38 -8.35 -5.39 11.76
C ASP A 38 -9.36 -6.33 11.08
N LEU A 39 -10.61 -6.24 11.51
CA LEU A 39 -11.71 -7.08 11.02
C LEU A 39 -12.77 -6.22 10.36
N PHE A 40 -13.07 -6.54 9.10
CA PHE A 40 -14.21 -5.97 8.40
C PHE A 40 -15.38 -6.96 8.45
N GLU A 41 -16.48 -6.57 9.10
CA GLU A 41 -17.65 -7.45 9.32
C GLU A 41 -17.27 -8.79 9.98
N GLY A 42 -16.30 -8.76 10.91
CA GLY A 42 -15.81 -9.94 11.61
C GLY A 42 -14.83 -10.82 10.81
N LYS A 43 -14.40 -10.37 9.63
CA LYS A 43 -13.55 -11.13 8.72
C LYS A 43 -12.21 -10.43 8.49
N ALA A 44 -11.15 -11.23 8.41
CA ALA A 44 -9.82 -10.76 8.04
C ALA A 44 -9.57 -11.00 6.54
N TYR A 45 -8.75 -10.17 5.93
CA TYR A 45 -8.44 -10.24 4.50
C TYR A 45 -6.96 -10.09 4.23
N VAL A 46 -6.44 -10.89 3.29
CA VAL A 46 -5.14 -10.65 2.67
C VAL A 46 -5.36 -10.03 1.30
N GLY A 47 -4.77 -8.86 1.09
CA GLY A 47 -4.81 -8.13 -0.17
C GLY A 47 -3.53 -8.31 -0.99
N THR A 48 -3.67 -8.50 -2.30
CA THR A 48 -2.57 -8.35 -3.25
C THR A 48 -2.93 -7.26 -4.24
N ILE A 49 -2.05 -6.27 -4.37
CA ILE A 49 -2.26 -5.11 -5.22
C ILE A 49 -1.09 -5.00 -6.19
N PRO A 50 -1.14 -5.62 -7.39
CA PRO A 50 -0.17 -5.35 -8.43
C PRO A 50 -0.47 -3.98 -9.06
N PHE A 51 0.57 -3.17 -9.22
CA PHE A 51 0.49 -1.86 -9.84
C PHE A 51 1.86 -1.45 -10.39
N GLN A 52 1.85 -0.44 -11.26
CA GLN A 52 3.06 0.19 -11.75
C GLN A 52 3.28 1.53 -11.06
N MET A 53 4.43 1.71 -10.43
CA MET A 53 4.89 3.03 -9.98
C MET A 53 5.59 3.75 -11.12
N LYS A 54 5.09 4.94 -11.46
CA LYS A 54 5.61 5.80 -12.53
C LYS A 54 5.94 7.18 -11.99
N ASN A 55 6.88 7.85 -12.65
CA ASN A 55 7.24 9.25 -12.39
C ASN A 55 7.56 9.56 -10.91
N VAL A 56 8.13 8.58 -10.19
CA VAL A 56 8.54 8.74 -8.79
C VAL A 56 9.66 9.76 -8.71
N ARG A 57 9.44 10.87 -8.01
CA ARG A 57 10.39 11.98 -7.90
C ARG A 57 10.20 12.81 -6.64
N PRO A 58 11.25 13.44 -6.11
CA PRO A 58 11.12 14.49 -5.10
C PRO A 58 10.29 15.66 -5.64
N ARG A 59 9.53 16.30 -4.76
CA ARG A 59 8.76 17.50 -5.10
C ARG A 59 9.68 18.57 -5.68
N LEU A 60 9.29 19.16 -6.81
CA LEU A 60 10.02 20.17 -7.61
C LEU A 60 11.19 19.66 -8.47
N LEU A 61 11.59 18.40 -8.38
CA LEU A 61 12.62 17.83 -9.26
C LEU A 61 11.97 17.09 -10.43
N PRO A 62 12.60 17.00 -11.62
CA PRO A 62 12.09 16.21 -12.72
C PRO A 62 12.05 14.72 -12.38
N ALA A 63 11.19 13.97 -13.06
CA ALA A 63 11.27 12.51 -13.01
C ALA A 63 12.60 12.07 -13.66
N VAL A 64 13.27 11.09 -13.07
CA VAL A 64 14.50 10.54 -13.67
C VAL A 64 14.14 9.89 -15.02
N PRO A 65 14.78 10.30 -16.13
CA PRO A 65 14.54 9.69 -17.43
C PRO A 65 14.98 8.22 -17.44
N GLY A 66 14.09 7.30 -17.75
CA GLY A 66 14.37 5.86 -17.84
C GLY A 66 13.08 5.08 -18.13
N LYS A 67 13.18 3.93 -18.78
CA LYS A 67 12.02 3.05 -18.98
C LYS A 67 11.64 2.42 -17.65
N PHE A 68 10.71 3.04 -16.93
CA PHE A 68 9.81 2.30 -16.06
C PHE A 68 8.39 2.69 -16.35
#